data_AF-A0A1F7LT86-F1
#
_entry.id   AF-A0A1F7LT86-F1
#
_cell.length_a   1.000
_cell.length_b   1.000
_cell.length_c   1.000
_cell.angle_alpha   90.00
_cell.angle_beta   90.00
_cell.angle_gamma   90.00
#
_symmetry.space_group_name_H-M   'P 1'
#
loop_
_entity.id
_entity.type
_entity.pdbx_description
1 polymer ?
#
loop_
_entity_poly.entity_id
_entity_poly.type
_entity_poly.pdbx_seq_one_letter_code
_entity_poly.pdbx_strand_id
1 'polypeptide(L)' 'MPRIIEAVFENGVLKLLEAVDLEEHQRVRVTIAPVRDAVAGSRALIPAPAALVEEVAESDEFLP' A
#
# COMPACT_ATOMS: atom_id res chain seq x y z
N MET A 1 9.38 -18.46 19.81
CA MET A 1 8.53 -17.26 19.61
C MET A 1 8.48 -16.94 18.12
N PRO A 2 7.35 -16.49 17.55
CA PRO A 2 7.31 -16.05 16.16
C PRO A 2 8.15 -14.77 16.00
N ARG A 3 9.08 -14.77 15.04
CA ARG A 3 9.88 -13.59 14.65
C ARG A 3 9.25 -12.96 13.41
N ILE A 4 9.12 -11.64 13.41
CA ILE A 4 8.74 -10.88 12.22
C ILE A 4 10.02 -10.64 11.43
N ILE A 5 10.01 -10.99 10.15
CA ILE A 5 11.13 -10.79 9.23
C ILE A 5 10.63 -9.82 8.16
N GLU A 6 11.37 -8.73 7.97
CA GLU A 6 11.04 -7.73 6.95
C GLU A 6 11.64 -8.12 5.60
N ALA A 7 10.87 -7.89 4.53
CA ALA A 7 11.25 -8.23 3.18
C ALA A 7 10.64 -7.23 2.18
N VAL A 8 11.32 -7.05 1.04
CA VAL A 8 10.83 -6.25 -0.08
C VAL A 8 10.44 -7.20 -1.22
N PHE A 9 9.31 -6.92 -1.86
CA PHE A 9 8.89 -7.66 -3.05
C PHE A 9 9.39 -6.96 -4.31
N GLU A 10 10.33 -7.59 -5.03
CA GLU A 10 10.89 -7.05 -6.27
C GLU A 10 10.93 -8.13 -7.34
N ASN A 11 10.46 -7.81 -8.55
CA ASN A 11 10.52 -8.70 -9.71
C ASN A 11 9.90 -10.09 -9.48
N GLY A 12 8.81 -10.17 -8.70
CA GLY A 12 8.13 -11.43 -8.40
C GLY A 12 8.77 -12.24 -7.26
N VAL A 13 9.80 -11.73 -6.59
CA VAL A 13 10.55 -12.42 -5.54
C VAL A 13 10.54 -11.62 -4.24
N LEU A 14 10.32 -12.30 -3.10
CA LEU A 14 10.50 -11.72 -1.77
C LEU A 14 11.99 -11.74 -1.40
N LYS A 15 12.57 -10.56 -1.20
CA LYS A 15 13.96 -10.38 -0.76
C LYS A 15 13.99 -9.95 0.69
N LEU A 16 14.61 -10.75 1.55
CA LEU A 16 14.73 -10.43 2.99
C LEU A 16 15.69 -9.25 3.19
N LEU A 17 15.37 -8.37 4.14
CA LEU A 17 16.24 -7.25 4.52
C LEU A 17 17.38 -7.68 5.45
N GLU A 18 17.18 -8.77 6.19
CA GLU A 18 18.16 -9.36 7.09
C GLU A 18 18.39 -10.84 6.77
N ALA A 19 19.59 -11.33 7.09
CA ALA A 19 19.87 -12.76 7.05
C ALA A 19 19.08 -13.46 8.16
N VAL A 20 18.45 -14.57 7.81
CA VAL A 20 17.70 -15.39 8.75
C VAL A 20 18.38 -16.75 8.82
N ASP A 21 18.68 -17.18 10.03
CA ASP A 21 19.22 -18.51 10.30
C ASP A 21 18.06 -19.51 10.36
N LEU A 22 17.78 -20.14 9.21
CA LEU A 22 16.79 -21.21 9.06
C LEU A 22 17.50 -22.46 8.57
N GLU A 23 17.02 -23.62 9.00
CA GLU A 23 17.54 -24.90 8.52
C GLU A 23 17.16 -25.11 7.05
N GLU A 24 18.00 -25.83 6.30
CA GLU A 24 17.68 -26.21 4.93
C GLU A 24 16.37 -27.00 4.89
N HIS A 25 15.51 -26.72 3.89
CA HIS A 25 14.18 -27.30 3.73
C HIS A 25 13.14 -26.94 4.82
N GLN A 26 13.44 -25.97 5.67
CA GLN A 26 12.48 -25.50 6.65
C GLN A 26 11.28 -24.79 5.97
N ARG A 27 10.08 -25.27 6.26
CA ARG A 27 8.84 -24.66 5.75
C ARG A 27 8.52 -23.40 6.55
N VAL A 28 8.34 -22.29 5.86
CA VAL A 28 7.94 -21.01 6.44
C VAL A 28 6.53 -20.62 6.00
N ARG A 29 5.82 -19.88 6.84
CA ARG A 29 4.52 -19.29 6.52
C ARG A 29 4.70 -17.79 6.32
N VAL A 30 4.43 -17.31 5.12
CA VAL A 30 4.47 -15.89 4.81
C VAL A 30 3.13 -15.26 5.16
N THR A 31 3.16 -14.17 5.93
CA THR A 31 2.00 -13.33 6.19
C THR A 31 2.31 -11.94 5.66
N ILE A 32 1.52 -11.47 4.69
CA ILE A 32 1.66 -10.12 4.14
C ILE A 32 0.79 -9.20 4.98
N ALA A 33 1.42 -8.37 5.79
CA ALA A 33 0.75 -7.30 6.50
C ALA A 33 0.84 -6.02 5.66
N PRO A 34 -0.26 -5.28 5.44
CA PRO A 34 -0.18 -3.98 4.80
C PRO A 34 0.62 -3.05 5.72
N VAL A 35 1.81 -2.65 5.27
CA VAL A 35 2.53 -1.56 5.90
C VAL A 35 1.70 -0.31 5.62
N ARG A 36 1.21 0.36 6.67
CA ARG A 36 0.56 1.65 6.51
C ARG A 36 1.64 2.64 6.11
N ASP A 37 1.89 2.77 4.81
CA ASP A 37 2.64 3.89 4.30
C ASP A 37 1.93 5.17 4.79
N ALA A 38 2.72 6.16 5.20
CA ALA A 38 2.21 7.46 5.67
C ALA A 38 1.27 8.16 4.65
N VAL A 39 1.18 7.67 3.42
CA VAL A 39 0.24 8.08 2.36
C VAL A 39 -1.18 7.52 2.51
N ALA A 40 -1.43 6.52 3.35
CA ALA A 40 -2.80 6.08 3.66
C ALA A 40 -3.60 7.13 4.46
N GLY A 41 -2.90 8.11 5.08
CA GLY A 41 -3.52 9.27 5.71
C GLY A 41 -3.90 10.39 4.72
N SER A 42 -3.33 10.43 3.52
CA SER A 42 -3.68 11.40 2.49
C SER A 42 -4.80 10.85 1.60
N ARG A 43 -6.00 10.72 2.18
CA ARG A 43 -7.22 10.76 1.37
C ARG A 43 -7.28 12.14 0.71
N ALA A 44 -6.89 12.19 -0.56
CA ALA A 44 -7.31 13.15 -1.59
C ALA A 44 -7.44 14.63 -1.15
N LEU A 45 -6.35 15.37 -1.29
CA LEU A 45 -6.41 16.81 -1.61
C LEU A 45 -5.52 17.03 -2.83
N ILE A 46 -6.04 16.66 -4.01
CA ILE A 46 -5.52 17.20 -5.27
C ILE A 46 -6.08 18.62 -5.34
N PRO A 47 -5.26 19.68 -5.35
CA PRO A 47 -5.76 21.02 -5.62
C PRO A 47 -6.27 21.03 -7.06
N ALA A 48 -7.59 21.02 -7.22
CA ALA A 48 -8.20 21.21 -8.53
C ALA A 48 -8.06 22.70 -8.91
N PRO A 49 -7.70 23.01 -10.17
CA PRO A 49 -7.83 24.38 -10.67
C PRO A 49 -9.31 24.80 -10.62
N ALA A 50 -9.59 26.06 -10.27
CA ALA A 50 -10.96 26.55 -10.04
C ALA A 50 -11.94 26.26 -11.19
N ALA A 51 -11.45 26.24 -12.43
CA ALA A 51 -12.24 25.92 -13.61
C ALA A 51 -12.88 24.52 -13.58
N LEU A 52 -12.23 23.54 -12.95
CA LEU A 52 -12.74 22.16 -12.87
C LEU A 52 -13.83 22.02 -11.78
N VAL A 53 -13.88 22.94 -10.82
CA VAL A 53 -14.86 22.92 -9.72
C VAL A 53 -16.22 23.46 -10.21
N GLU A 54 -16.21 24.47 -11.07
CA GLU A 54 -17.43 25.02 -11.65
C GLU A 54 -18.11 24.00 -12.59
N GLU A 55 -17.35 23.25 -13.39
CA GLU A 55 -17.88 22.22 -14.30
C GLU A 55 -18.61 21.08 -13.55
N VAL A 56 -18.09 20.68 -12.38
CA VAL A 56 -18.72 19.65 -11.54
C VAL A 56 -19.96 20.18 -10.83
N ALA A 57 -19.95 21.46 -10.44
CA ALA A 57 -21.10 22.10 -9.78
C ALA A 57 -22.27 22.35 -10.74
N GLU A 58 -22.00 22.53 -12.04
CA GLU A 58 -23.04 22.71 -13.07
C GLU A 58 -23.58 21.39 -13.64
N SER A 59 -22.96 20.26 -13.31
CA SER A 59 -23.41 18.94 -13.71
C SER A 59 -24.61 18.49 -12.86
N ASP A 60 -25.79 18.95 -13.26
CA ASP A 60 -27.11 18.73 -12.66
C ASP A 60 -27.62 17.26 -12.77
N GLU A 61 -26.73 16.27 -12.78
CA GLU A 61 -27.06 14.83 -12.92
C GLU A 61 -27.11 14.08 -11.58
N PHE A 62 -26.99 14.80 -10.44
CA PHE A 62 -27.00 14.22 -9.08
C PHE A 62 -28.08 14.81 -8.15
N LEU A 63 -29.23 15.22 -8.70
CA LEU A 63 -30.45 15.40 -7.91
C LEU A 63 -31.38 14.18 -8.07
N PRO A 64 -31.88 13.59 -6.97
CA PRO A 64 -32.64 12.33 -6.96
C PRO A 64 -34.04 12.42 -7.59
#